data_AF-A0A1Y6KZ99-F1
#
_entry.id   AF-A0A1Y6KZ99-F1
#
_cell.length_a   1.000
_cell.length_b   1.000
_cell.length_c   1.000
_cell.angle_alpha   90.00
_cell.angle_beta   90.00
_cell.angle_gamma   90.00
#
_symmetry.space_group_name_H-M   'P 1'
#
loop_
_entity.id
_entity.type
_entity.pdbx_description
1 polymer ?
#
loop_
_entity_poly.entity_id
_entity_poly.type
_entity_poly.pdbx_seq_one_letter_code
_entity_poly.pdbx_strand_id
1 'polypeptide(L)'
;MKHILLLVLAVLSFQTYAQTKYVCTKDHVARDVEVIYHAPNSNTLCEVKYTKNNHSEILWSAKHKVGYCETKAQQFTEKLAGFGWFCYAVNDQTAE
;
A
#
# COMPACT_ATOMS: atom_id res chain seq x y z
N MET A 1 -26.18 -43.68 -20.72
CA MET A 1 -24.85 -43.03 -20.87
C MET A 1 -25.03 -41.65 -21.47
N LYS A 2 -25.10 -40.62 -20.63
CA LYS A 2 -25.08 -39.22 -21.05
C LYS A 2 -24.08 -38.56 -20.13
N HIS A 3 -22.85 -38.40 -20.65
CA HIS A 3 -21.72 -37.87 -19.90
C HIS A 3 -22.11 -36.49 -19.33
N ILE A 4 -22.26 -36.43 -18.01
CA ILE A 4 -22.43 -35.19 -17.27
C ILE A 4 -21.08 -34.47 -17.37
N LEU A 5 -21.02 -33.47 -18.24
CA LEU A 5 -19.88 -32.60 -18.44
C LEU A 5 -19.70 -31.77 -17.15
N LEU A 6 -18.75 -32.19 -16.30
CA LEU A 6 -18.32 -31.44 -15.13
C LEU A 6 -17.60 -30.16 -15.60
N LEU A 7 -18.33 -29.05 -15.64
CA LEU A 7 -17.81 -27.70 -15.81
C LEU A 7 -17.00 -27.32 -14.56
N VAL A 8 -15.68 -27.46 -14.64
CA VAL A 8 -14.76 -26.95 -13.62
C VAL A 8 -14.66 -25.44 -13.79
N LEU A 9 -15.42 -24.67 -13.00
CA LEU A 9 -15.22 -23.23 -12.88
C LEU A 9 -13.90 -22.98 -12.12
N ALA A 10 -12.84 -22.64 -12.85
CA ALA A 10 -11.62 -22.10 -12.25
C ALA A 10 -11.92 -20.68 -11.77
N VAL A 11 -12.14 -20.52 -10.46
CA VAL A 11 -12.27 -19.21 -9.83
C VAL A 11 -10.87 -18.61 -9.77
N LEU A 12 -10.55 -17.69 -10.69
CA LEU A 12 -9.33 -16.88 -10.61
C LEU A 12 -9.45 -15.99 -9.37
N SER A 13 -8.81 -16.40 -8.27
CA SER A 13 -8.70 -15.58 -7.08
C SER A 13 -7.73 -14.44 -7.40
N PHE A 14 -8.26 -13.23 -7.61
CA PHE A 14 -7.42 -12.04 -7.66
C PHE A 14 -6.88 -11.80 -6.25
N GLN A 15 -5.60 -12.07 -6.02
CA GLN A 15 -4.95 -11.68 -4.77
C GLN A 15 -4.78 -10.17 -4.78
N THR A 16 -5.67 -9.45 -4.11
CA THR A 16 -5.47 -8.04 -3.79
C THR A 16 -4.38 -7.96 -2.72
N TYR A 17 -3.21 -7.45 -3.09
CA TYR A 17 -2.17 -7.17 -2.11
C TYR A 17 -2.62 -5.99 -1.26
N ALA A 18 -2.61 -6.18 0.07
CA ALA A 18 -2.89 -5.09 0.99
C ALA A 18 -1.86 -3.97 0.78
N GLN A 19 -2.27 -2.89 0.12
CA GLN A 19 -1.42 -1.73 -0.08
C GLN A 19 -1.25 -1.01 1.26
N THR A 20 0.00 -0.85 1.70
CA THR A 20 0.27 -0.06 2.90
C THR A 20 0.18 1.43 2.55
N LYS A 21 -0.87 2.09 3.04
CA LYS A 21 -1.09 3.53 2.87
C LYS A 21 -1.43 4.17 4.21
N TYR A 22 -0.86 5.34 4.45
CA TYR A 22 -1.23 6.22 5.55
C TYR A 22 -1.67 7.58 5.01
N VAL A 23 -2.69 8.15 5.64
CA VAL A 23 -3.08 9.56 5.44
C VAL A 23 -2.82 10.30 6.73
N CYS A 24 -2.09 11.40 6.63
CA CYS A 24 -1.75 12.29 7.73
C CYS A 24 -2.41 13.64 7.49
N THR A 25 -3.19 14.12 8.44
CA THR A 25 -3.91 15.40 8.38
C THR A 25 -3.42 16.36 9.45
N LYS A 26 -3.43 17.65 9.13
CA LYS A 26 -3.20 18.75 10.06
C LYS A 26 -3.97 19.97 9.55
N ASP A 27 -4.82 20.55 10.37
CA ASP A 27 -5.70 21.64 9.97
C ASP A 27 -6.50 21.26 8.68
N HIS A 28 -6.32 22.01 7.59
CA HIS A 28 -6.98 21.77 6.31
C HIS A 28 -6.07 21.12 5.26
N VAL A 29 -4.92 20.57 5.66
CA VAL A 29 -3.95 19.94 4.74
C VAL A 29 -3.79 18.45 5.02
N ALA A 30 -3.62 17.68 3.94
CA ALA A 30 -3.40 16.24 3.97
C ALA A 30 -2.06 15.86 3.34
N ARG A 31 -1.53 14.73 3.77
CA ARG A 31 -0.28 14.14 3.32
C ARG A 31 -0.44 12.63 3.22
N ASP A 32 -0.03 12.06 2.10
CA ASP A 32 -0.13 10.61 1.88
C ASP A 32 1.25 9.97 1.97
N VAL A 33 1.35 8.82 2.64
CA VAL A 33 2.54 7.96 2.66
C VAL A 33 2.12 6.60 2.12
N GLU A 34 2.58 6.24 0.93
CA GLU A 34 2.22 5.01 0.23
C GLU A 34 3.43 4.12 0.00
N VAL A 35 3.26 2.82 0.25
CA VAL A 35 4.17 1.78 -0.24
C VAL A 35 3.70 1.33 -1.62
N ILE A 36 4.58 1.41 -2.61
CA ILE A 36 4.36 0.98 -3.99
C ILE A 36 5.19 -0.28 -4.23
N TYR A 37 4.57 -1.35 -4.72
CA TYR A 37 5.26 -2.56 -5.18
C TYR A 37 5.30 -2.60 -6.71
N HIS A 38 6.46 -2.94 -7.27
CA HIS A 38 6.68 -2.90 -8.73
C HIS A 38 6.64 -4.26 -9.42
N ALA A 39 6.41 -5.34 -8.66
CA ALA A 39 6.33 -6.68 -9.22
C ALA A 39 5.16 -7.46 -8.59
N PRO A 40 4.32 -8.12 -9.40
CA PRO A 40 3.29 -9.02 -8.89
C PRO A 40 3.94 -10.09 -8.00
N ASN A 41 3.39 -10.31 -6.82
CA ASN A 41 3.81 -11.35 -5.88
C ASN A 41 5.23 -11.17 -5.31
N SER A 42 5.84 -9.98 -5.44
CA SER A 42 7.14 -9.67 -4.84
C SER A 42 7.05 -8.48 -3.90
N ASN A 43 7.23 -8.77 -2.61
CA ASN A 43 7.30 -7.74 -1.57
C ASN A 43 8.73 -7.20 -1.38
N THR A 44 9.66 -7.51 -2.30
CA THR A 44 11.06 -7.11 -2.16
C THR A 44 11.41 -5.86 -2.96
N LEU A 45 10.71 -5.63 -4.08
CA LEU A 45 10.88 -4.47 -4.94
C LEU A 45 9.79 -3.44 -4.63
N CYS A 46 10.13 -2.47 -3.79
CA CYS A 46 9.17 -1.49 -3.28
C CYS A 46 9.76 -0.08 -3.20
N GLU A 47 8.86 0.90 -3.17
CA GLU A 47 9.16 2.31 -2.93
C GLU A 47 8.21 2.89 -1.88
N VAL A 48 8.68 3.89 -1.14
CA VAL A 48 7.83 4.70 -0.26
C VAL A 48 7.66 6.06 -0.92
N LYS A 49 6.47 6.31 -1.45
CA LYS A 49 6.05 7.59 -2.03
C LYS A 49 5.39 8.44 -0.97
N TYR A 50 5.76 9.71 -0.94
CA TYR A 50 5.18 10.71 -0.06
C TYR A 50 4.61 11.85 -0.88
N THR A 51 3.34 12.19 -0.64
CA THR A 51 2.62 13.24 -1.36
C THR A 51 2.25 14.36 -0.41
N LYS A 52 2.62 15.60 -0.75
CA LYS A 52 2.26 16.84 -0.04
C LYS A 52 1.94 17.93 -1.05
N ASN A 53 0.86 18.69 -0.84
CA ASN A 53 0.49 19.83 -1.70
C ASN A 53 0.52 19.49 -3.21
N ASN A 54 -0.06 18.35 -3.60
CA ASN A 54 -0.06 17.82 -4.97
C ASN A 54 1.32 17.48 -5.57
N HIS A 55 2.39 17.52 -4.78
CA HIS A 55 3.73 17.08 -5.20
C HIS A 55 4.07 15.76 -4.53
N SER A 56 4.64 14.83 -5.31
CA SER A 56 5.09 13.53 -4.84
C SER A 56 6.61 13.42 -4.86
N GLU A 57 7.18 12.76 -3.85
CA GLU A 57 8.60 12.40 -3.79
C GLU A 57 8.77 10.94 -3.35
N ILE A 58 9.75 10.23 -3.93
CA ILE A 58 10.14 8.90 -3.47
C ILE A 58 11.19 9.08 -2.37
N LEU A 59 10.83 8.70 -1.15
CA LEU A 59 11.69 8.85 0.01
C LEU A 59 12.65 7.67 0.19
N TRP A 60 12.18 6.47 -0.16
CA TRP A 60 12.95 5.23 -0.03
C TRP A 60 12.60 4.24 -1.13
N SER A 61 13.56 3.38 -1.47
CA SER A 61 13.35 2.22 -2.35
C SER A 61 14.13 1.01 -1.84
N ALA A 62 13.63 -0.19 -2.16
CA ALA A 62 14.31 -1.46 -1.93
C ALA A 62 14.05 -2.41 -3.11
N LYS A 63 14.98 -3.34 -3.36
CA LYS A 63 14.88 -4.34 -4.43
C LYS A 63 14.79 -5.78 -3.92
N HIS A 64 15.41 -6.05 -2.76
CA HIS A 64 15.63 -7.42 -2.26
C HIS A 64 15.36 -7.54 -0.76
N LYS A 65 14.53 -6.65 -0.17
CA LYS A 65 14.28 -6.65 1.28
C LYS A 65 12.80 -6.52 1.60
N VAL A 66 12.19 -7.66 1.95
CA VAL A 66 10.80 -7.74 2.45
C VAL A 66 10.65 -6.88 3.70
N GLY A 67 9.53 -6.17 3.83
CA GLY A 67 9.18 -5.39 5.01
C GLY A 67 9.91 -4.05 5.13
N TYR A 68 10.87 -3.75 4.23
CA TYR A 68 11.66 -2.52 4.32
C TYR A 68 10.81 -1.27 4.12
N CYS A 69 9.98 -1.25 3.08
CA CYS A 69 9.20 -0.04 2.75
C CYS A 69 8.06 0.18 3.73
N GLU A 70 7.44 -0.89 4.23
CA GLU A 70 6.38 -0.85 5.24
C GLU A 70 6.92 -0.30 6.56
N THR A 71 8.09 -0.80 6.99
CA THR A 71 8.79 -0.27 8.17
C THR A 71 9.13 1.22 7.98
N LYS A 72 9.61 1.62 6.80
CA LYS A 72 9.94 3.02 6.51
C LYS A 72 8.72 3.92 6.46
N ALA A 73 7.63 3.46 5.87
CA ALA A 73 6.36 4.17 5.85
C ALA A 73 5.84 4.38 7.27
N GLN A 74 5.81 3.34 8.11
CA GLN A 74 5.40 3.44 9.51
C GLN A 74 6.28 4.43 10.29
N GLN A 75 7.61 4.28 10.24
CA GLN A 75 8.55 5.18 10.93
C GLN A 75 8.37 6.64 10.51
N PHE A 76 8.11 6.88 9.23
CA PHE A 76 7.90 8.23 8.72
C PHE A 76 6.56 8.81 9.20
N THR A 77 5.50 8.00 9.21
CA THR A 77 4.19 8.34 9.78
C THR A 77 4.30 8.69 11.26
N GLU A 78 5.04 7.91 12.05
CA GLU A 78 5.32 8.21 13.48
C GLU A 78 6.06 9.53 13.65
N LYS A 79 7.01 9.83 12.76
CA LYS A 79 7.72 11.12 12.75
C LYS A 79 6.77 12.28 12.42
N LEU A 80 5.88 12.13 11.46
CA LEU A 80 4.84 13.13 11.16
C LEU A 80 3.93 13.32 12.37
N ALA A 81 3.53 12.25 13.05
CA ALA A 81 2.76 12.33 14.29
C ALA A 81 3.50 13.13 15.38
N GLY A 82 4.80 12.90 15.54
CA GLY A 82 5.66 13.71 16.42
C GLY A 82 5.74 15.20 16.06
N PHE A 83 5.39 15.57 14.82
CA PHE A 83 5.26 16.96 14.36
C PHE A 83 3.83 17.50 14.40
N GLY A 84 2.92 16.79 15.09
CA GLY A 84 1.54 17.19 15.31
C GLY A 84 0.62 16.90 14.13
N TRP A 85 0.93 15.90 13.30
CA TRP A 85 0.01 15.39 12.29
C TRP A 85 -0.83 14.25 12.86
N PHE A 86 -2.11 14.21 12.55
CA PHE A 86 -2.95 13.06 12.86
C PHE A 86 -2.89 12.07 11.72
N CYS A 87 -2.30 10.90 11.95
CA CYS A 87 -2.08 9.90 10.90
C CYS A 87 -2.88 8.63 11.15
N TYR A 88 -3.46 8.06 10.09
CA TYR A 88 -4.20 6.81 10.14
C TYR A 88 -3.89 5.94 8.91
N ALA A 89 -3.91 4.63 9.11
CA ALA A 89 -3.81 3.67 8.02
C ALA A 89 -5.10 3.70 7.18
N VAL A 90 -4.96 3.62 5.86
CA VAL A 90 -6.09 3.44 4.94
C VAL A 90 -6.19 1.96 4.61
N ASN A 91 -7.32 1.38 4.96
CA ASN A 91 -7.60 -0.02 4.70
C ASN A 91 -8.35 -0.07 3.36
N ASP A 92 -7.73 -0.61 2.32
CA ASP A 92 -8.38 -0.75 1.00
C ASP A 92 -9.37 -1.94 1.01
N GLN A 93 -10.47 -1.79 1.77
CA GLN A 93 -11.59 -2.73 1.82
C GLN A 93 -12.87 -2.17 1.19
N THR A 94 -12.78 -1.10 0.41
CA THR A 94 -13.91 -0.59 -0.39
C THR A 94 -13.74 -1.00 -1.85
N ALA A 95 -14.05 -2.27 -2.12
CA ALA A 95 -14.58 -2.66 -3.41
C ALA A 95 -16.09 -2.38 -3.36
N GLU A 96 -16.52 -1.30 -4.02
CA GLU A 96 -17.92 -1.11 -4.45
C GLU A 96 -18.04 -1.52 -5.93
#